data_AF-A0A0Q4KN41-F1
#
_entry.id   AF-A0A0Q4KN41-F1
#
_cell.length_a   1.000
_cell.length_b   1.000
_cell.length_c   1.000
_cell.angle_alpha   90.00
_cell.angle_beta   90.00
_cell.angle_gamma   90.00
#
_symmetry.space_group_name_H-M   'P 1'
#
loop_
_entity.id
_entity.type
_entity.pdbx_description
1 polymer ?
#
loop_
_entity_poly.entity_id
_entity_poly.type
_entity_poly.pdbx_seq_one_letter_code
_entity_poly.pdbx_strand_id
1 'polypeptide(L)'
;MLNLIAVLALSAQLLAPYLVWRSRWNIPTHISAGFCVTAYAIPGLFTDVWDGVPASTVDFFIQVNVLGAAALCVGVLFGSFLAKQRGLHMLAQGPRLSLNASPMVRRVIIVAAPCVIGMCVAYAIMGFIPMFAADPFSAKQFKGAYRDPYYRAAYLFRFCFSVLQASIPLLLTIGWYRRSPFLIALATASFVVLLISLARGATATGVIFFLGILAAQNRGWLKWYIVLVIVIFPFGSVFYYVLGQILEVQALRSGYVGEDFSQFIAAGAPDIMDQLNWLHGFVQGEYFSMGRTVFGGLVPSNYAWNPQVWTLTYNDVGGDISELVTGGLRLTTAEWGYANFGWLGVILIPLLSGMANGAILEKLKALLPRLSVLQAAVALMIYTTLGQFIVQWYTLSIHALPAIAAALYFWWAFKPIKQAEVPTDRLSSRMSGTHPV
;
A
#
# COMPACT_ATOMS: atom_id res chain seq x y z
N MET A 1 -28.90 10.39 -5.32
CA MET A 1 -28.70 9.04 -5.91
C MET A 1 -27.35 8.93 -6.63
N LEU A 2 -26.97 9.91 -7.47
CA LEU A 2 -25.68 9.93 -8.17
C LEU A 2 -24.46 9.85 -7.23
N ASN A 3 -24.45 10.60 -6.13
CA ASN A 3 -23.35 10.59 -5.14
C ASN A 3 -23.11 9.18 -4.56
N LEU A 4 -24.19 8.44 -4.28
CA LEU A 4 -24.10 7.06 -3.78
C LEU A 4 -23.47 6.13 -4.84
N ILE A 5 -23.86 6.29 -6.11
CA ILE A 5 -23.28 5.51 -7.21
C ILE A 5 -21.77 5.81 -7.33
N ALA A 6 -21.38 7.08 -7.26
CA ALA A 6 -19.98 7.50 -7.28
C ALA A 6 -19.17 6.83 -6.16
N VAL A 7 -19.65 6.95 -4.92
CA VAL A 7 -19.01 6.37 -3.73
C VAL A 7 -18.90 4.85 -3.83
N LEU A 8 -19.94 4.17 -4.33
CA LEU A 8 -19.91 2.72 -4.54
C LEU A 8 -18.90 2.33 -5.63
N ALA A 9 -18.80 3.09 -6.72
CA ALA A 9 -17.83 2.84 -7.78
C ALA A 9 -16.38 3.01 -7.28
N LEU A 10 -16.10 4.10 -6.56
CA LEU A 10 -14.79 4.35 -5.94
C LEU A 10 -14.43 3.26 -4.92
N SER A 11 -15.38 2.89 -4.06
CA SER A 11 -15.19 1.83 -3.08
C SER A 11 -14.98 0.47 -3.75
N ALA A 12 -15.71 0.16 -4.81
CA ALA A 12 -15.55 -1.08 -5.56
C ALA A 12 -14.14 -1.22 -6.14
N GLN A 13 -13.51 -0.12 -6.57
CA GLN A 13 -12.13 -0.16 -7.08
C GLN A 13 -11.10 -0.63 -6.03
N LEU A 14 -11.34 -0.37 -4.74
CA LEU A 14 -10.47 -0.83 -3.66
C LEU A 14 -10.92 -2.15 -3.02
N LEU A 15 -12.23 -2.43 -3.04
CA LEU A 15 -12.85 -3.55 -2.36
C LEU A 15 -13.16 -4.75 -3.26
N ALA A 16 -12.91 -4.65 -4.57
CA ALA A 16 -13.02 -5.76 -5.52
C ALA A 16 -12.37 -7.08 -5.06
N PRO A 17 -11.22 -7.09 -4.33
CA PRO A 17 -10.69 -8.33 -3.76
C PRO A 17 -11.67 -9.17 -2.91
N TYR A 18 -12.66 -8.55 -2.26
CA TYR A 18 -13.69 -9.28 -1.52
C TYR A 18 -14.63 -10.12 -2.39
N LEU A 19 -14.65 -9.91 -3.70
CA LEU A 19 -15.40 -10.78 -4.62
C LEU A 19 -14.81 -12.19 -4.65
N VAL A 20 -13.49 -12.32 -4.46
CA VAL A 20 -12.76 -13.61 -4.54
C VAL A 20 -12.39 -14.14 -3.17
N TRP A 21 -12.04 -13.25 -2.22
CA TRP A 21 -11.43 -13.65 -0.95
C TRP A 21 -12.01 -12.91 0.26
N ARG A 22 -13.14 -13.41 0.76
CA ARG A 22 -13.80 -12.96 2.01
C ARG A 22 -13.24 -13.65 3.25
N SER A 23 -11.92 -13.56 3.44
CA SER A 23 -11.23 -14.22 4.56
C SER A 23 -10.73 -13.21 5.60
N ARG A 24 -10.61 -13.66 6.85
CA ARG A 24 -9.90 -12.94 7.92
C ARG A 24 -8.44 -12.65 7.58
N TRP A 25 -7.84 -13.44 6.70
CA TRP A 25 -6.48 -13.26 6.20
C TRP A 25 -6.37 -12.20 5.10
N ASN A 26 -7.48 -11.70 4.56
CA ASN A 26 -7.47 -10.61 3.59
C ASN A 26 -7.28 -9.23 4.24
N ILE A 27 -6.24 -9.14 5.07
CA ILE A 27 -5.85 -7.96 5.84
C ILE A 27 -5.68 -6.72 4.94
N PRO A 28 -5.02 -6.79 3.77
CA PRO A 28 -4.89 -5.64 2.88
C PRO A 28 -6.23 -5.02 2.50
N THR A 29 -7.23 -5.82 2.12
CA THR A 29 -8.55 -5.31 1.75
C THR A 29 -9.34 -4.79 2.96
N HIS A 30 -9.17 -5.39 4.14
CA HIS A 30 -9.74 -4.86 5.38
C HIS A 30 -9.21 -3.44 5.66
N ILE A 31 -7.90 -3.22 5.51
CA ILE A 31 -7.27 -1.91 5.64
C ILE A 31 -7.83 -0.93 4.59
N SER A 32 -7.96 -1.36 3.33
CA SER A 32 -8.57 -0.55 2.27
C SER A 32 -10.02 -0.17 2.56
N ALA A 33 -10.78 -0.97 3.31
CA ALA A 33 -12.15 -0.62 3.71
C ALA A 33 -12.17 0.58 4.67
N GLY A 34 -11.24 0.65 5.63
CA GLY A 34 -11.09 1.84 6.48
C GLY A 34 -10.75 3.08 5.66
N PHE A 35 -9.85 2.93 4.69
CA PHE A 35 -9.53 4.00 3.75
C PHE A 35 -10.75 4.45 2.94
N CYS A 36 -11.58 3.52 2.41
CA CYS A 36 -12.79 3.87 1.66
C CYS A 36 -13.76 4.71 2.48
N VAL A 37 -13.91 4.42 3.78
CA VAL A 37 -14.77 5.21 4.67
C VAL A 37 -14.29 6.65 4.73
N THR A 38 -13.00 6.86 4.97
CA THR A 38 -12.40 8.19 5.15
C THR A 38 -12.27 8.98 3.87
N ALA A 39 -11.83 8.35 2.78
CA ALA A 39 -11.53 9.03 1.52
C ALA A 39 -12.76 9.18 0.61
N TYR A 40 -13.74 8.26 0.69
CA TYR A 40 -14.86 8.23 -0.24
C TYR A 40 -16.23 8.35 0.44
N ALA A 41 -16.52 7.51 1.43
CA ALA A 41 -17.87 7.48 2.01
C ALA A 41 -18.20 8.76 2.80
N ILE A 42 -17.29 9.22 3.66
CA ILE A 42 -17.51 10.43 4.46
C ILE A 42 -17.56 11.67 3.55
N PRO A 43 -16.56 11.96 2.70
CA PRO A 43 -16.59 13.14 1.84
C PRO A 43 -17.72 13.08 0.81
N GLY A 44 -17.97 11.91 0.21
CA GLY A 44 -18.95 11.78 -0.86
C GLY A 44 -20.41 11.76 -0.40
N LEU A 45 -20.71 11.42 0.85
CA LEU A 45 -22.09 11.32 1.34
C LEU A 45 -22.46 12.37 2.39
N PHE A 46 -21.48 12.95 3.09
CA PHE A 46 -21.72 13.83 4.25
C PHE A 46 -21.08 15.22 4.10
N THR A 47 -20.58 15.56 2.92
CA THR A 47 -20.05 16.90 2.60
C THR A 47 -20.46 17.32 1.20
N ASP A 48 -20.41 18.62 0.93
CA ASP A 48 -20.81 19.23 -0.35
C ASP A 48 -19.69 19.19 -1.40
N VAL A 49 -18.89 18.11 -1.40
CA VAL A 49 -17.70 17.97 -2.26
C VAL A 49 -18.05 18.01 -3.75
N TRP A 50 -19.26 17.61 -4.11
CA TRP A 50 -19.76 17.55 -5.48
C TRP A 50 -20.15 18.92 -6.03
N ASP A 51 -20.53 19.86 -5.16
CA ASP A 51 -21.03 21.17 -5.56
C ASP A 51 -19.89 22.15 -5.89
N GLY A 52 -18.65 21.79 -5.55
CA GLY A 52 -17.45 22.59 -5.83
C GLY A 52 -16.99 22.57 -7.29
N VAL A 53 -17.59 21.74 -8.15
CA VAL A 53 -17.21 21.59 -9.57
C VAL A 53 -18.46 21.51 -10.47
N PRO A 54 -18.34 21.84 -11.78
CA PRO A 54 -19.48 21.77 -12.70
C PRO A 54 -20.11 20.37 -12.78
N ALA A 55 -21.44 20.31 -12.84
CA ALA A 55 -22.21 19.06 -12.88
C ALA A 55 -21.77 18.12 -14.03
N SER A 56 -21.39 18.68 -15.19
CA SER A 56 -20.86 17.90 -16.32
C SER A 56 -19.57 17.16 -15.98
N THR A 57 -18.69 17.75 -15.16
CA THR A 57 -17.46 17.09 -14.68
C THR A 57 -17.80 15.98 -13.70
N VAL A 58 -18.77 16.20 -12.79
CA VAL A 58 -19.24 15.18 -11.85
C VAL A 58 -19.85 14.00 -12.59
N ASP A 59 -20.73 14.23 -13.56
CA ASP A 59 -21.35 13.17 -14.36
C ASP A 59 -20.29 12.37 -15.13
N PHE A 60 -19.32 13.06 -15.72
CA PHE A 60 -18.22 12.43 -16.42
C PHE A 60 -17.34 11.59 -15.48
N PHE A 61 -16.99 12.12 -14.31
CA PHE A 61 -16.27 11.40 -13.26
C PHE A 61 -16.99 10.11 -12.83
N ILE A 62 -18.32 10.17 -12.65
CA ILE A 62 -19.14 9.02 -12.30
C ILE A 62 -19.09 7.97 -13.41
N GLN A 63 -19.25 8.36 -14.68
CA GLN A 63 -19.23 7.41 -15.80
C GLN A 63 -17.89 6.68 -15.91
N VAL A 64 -16.77 7.41 -15.83
CA VAL A 64 -15.42 6.83 -15.84
C VAL A 64 -15.25 5.82 -14.72
N ASN A 65 -15.60 6.19 -13.50
CA ASN A 65 -15.39 5.34 -12.32
C ASN A 65 -16.34 4.14 -12.27
N VAL A 66 -17.60 4.27 -12.69
CA VAL A 66 -18.55 3.16 -12.75
C VAL A 66 -18.10 2.10 -13.77
N LEU A 67 -17.73 2.54 -14.97
CA LEU A 67 -17.27 1.64 -16.03
C LEU A 67 -15.96 0.94 -15.63
N GLY A 68 -15.00 1.70 -15.08
CA GLY A 68 -13.74 1.15 -14.59
C GLY A 68 -13.92 0.19 -13.40
N ALA A 69 -14.84 0.49 -12.47
CA ALA A 69 -15.16 -0.40 -11.36
C ALA A 69 -15.78 -1.72 -11.85
N ALA A 70 -16.70 -1.67 -12.83
CA ALA A 70 -17.28 -2.85 -13.45
C ALA A 70 -16.20 -3.71 -14.14
N ALA A 71 -15.34 -3.07 -14.95
CA ALA A 71 -14.23 -3.73 -15.63
C ALA A 71 -13.24 -4.38 -14.63
N LEU A 72 -12.89 -3.69 -13.54
CA LEU A 72 -12.04 -4.22 -12.48
C LEU A 72 -12.67 -5.46 -11.81
N CYS A 73 -13.97 -5.39 -11.47
CA CYS A 73 -14.67 -6.50 -10.83
C CYS A 73 -14.70 -7.74 -11.74
N VAL A 74 -15.01 -7.55 -13.03
CA VAL A 74 -14.93 -8.61 -14.04
C VAL A 74 -13.52 -9.18 -14.13
N GLY A 75 -12.50 -8.31 -14.16
CA GLY A 75 -11.10 -8.70 -14.18
C GLY A 75 -10.70 -9.56 -12.98
N VAL A 76 -11.06 -9.13 -11.77
CA VAL A 76 -10.78 -9.87 -10.52
C VAL A 76 -11.41 -11.26 -10.53
N LEU A 77 -12.68 -11.37 -10.94
CA LEU A 77 -13.36 -12.66 -11.05
C LEU A 77 -12.73 -13.55 -12.11
N PHE A 78 -12.46 -13.00 -13.31
CA PHE A 78 -11.87 -13.75 -14.42
C PHE A 78 -10.43 -14.22 -14.12
N GLY A 79 -9.61 -13.35 -13.54
CA GLY A 79 -8.24 -13.67 -13.12
C GLY A 79 -8.20 -14.78 -12.06
N SER A 80 -9.10 -14.71 -11.07
CA SER A 80 -9.25 -15.78 -10.07
C SER A 80 -9.69 -17.10 -10.70
N PHE A 81 -10.68 -17.06 -11.61
CA PHE A 81 -11.15 -18.24 -12.33
C PHE A 81 -10.03 -18.93 -13.12
N LEU A 82 -9.25 -18.16 -13.90
CA LEU A 82 -8.11 -18.70 -14.66
C LEU A 82 -7.02 -19.30 -13.74
N ALA A 83 -6.72 -18.64 -12.63
CA ALA A 83 -5.73 -19.12 -11.67
C ALA A 83 -6.18 -20.40 -10.97
N LYS A 84 -7.48 -20.56 -10.70
CA LYS A 84 -8.06 -21.77 -10.11
C LYS A 84 -7.92 -22.98 -11.05
N GLN A 85 -8.13 -22.79 -12.35
CA GLN A 85 -8.04 -23.88 -13.34
C GLN A 85 -6.63 -24.38 -13.58
N ARG A 86 -5.63 -23.48 -13.56
CA ARG A 86 -4.22 -23.82 -13.86
C ARG A 86 -3.50 -24.60 -12.75
N GLY A 87 -4.25 -25.13 -11.79
CA GLY A 87 -3.80 -26.18 -10.89
C GLY A 87 -2.92 -25.69 -9.76
N LEU A 88 -3.33 -26.02 -8.54
CA LEU A 88 -2.53 -25.94 -7.32
C LEU A 88 -1.29 -26.86 -7.35
N HIS A 89 -1.02 -27.62 -8.42
CA HIS A 89 0.06 -28.61 -8.46
C HIS A 89 1.44 -28.02 -8.16
N MET A 90 1.76 -26.81 -8.63
CA MET A 90 3.03 -26.15 -8.29
C MET A 90 3.12 -25.70 -6.82
N LEU A 91 2.00 -25.40 -6.16
CA LEU A 91 1.97 -24.96 -4.75
C LEU A 91 1.71 -26.13 -3.77
N ALA A 92 1.08 -27.21 -4.23
CA ALA A 92 0.80 -28.42 -3.46
C ALA A 92 2.07 -29.26 -3.23
N GLN A 93 3.05 -29.14 -4.12
CA GLN A 93 4.40 -29.71 -3.95
C GLN A 93 5.38 -28.72 -3.31
N GLY A 94 4.89 -27.57 -2.83
CA GLY A 94 5.70 -26.60 -2.12
C GLY A 94 6.43 -27.29 -0.97
N PRO A 95 7.77 -27.26 -0.93
CA PRO A 95 8.53 -27.93 0.11
C PRO A 95 8.02 -27.43 1.46
N ARG A 96 7.78 -28.34 2.41
CA ARG A 96 7.45 -27.96 3.79
C ARG A 96 8.51 -26.98 4.24
N LEU A 97 8.15 -25.71 4.34
CA LEU A 97 9.09 -24.66 4.66
C LEU A 97 9.51 -24.87 6.11
N SER A 98 10.82 -24.88 6.36
CA SER A 98 11.36 -25.05 7.70
C SER A 98 10.72 -24.05 8.67
N LEU A 99 10.24 -24.55 9.80
CA LEU A 99 9.73 -23.74 10.92
C LEU A 99 10.85 -22.96 11.62
N ASN A 100 12.12 -23.17 11.25
CA ASN A 100 13.22 -22.47 11.87
C ASN A 100 13.20 -20.98 11.45
N ALA A 101 12.63 -20.14 12.31
CA ALA A 101 12.59 -18.69 12.10
C ALA A 101 13.93 -17.99 12.35
N SER A 102 14.95 -18.67 12.89
CA SER A 102 16.24 -18.05 13.24
C SER A 102 16.93 -17.34 12.05
N PRO A 103 17.01 -17.96 10.85
CA PRO A 103 17.54 -17.28 9.67
C PRO A 103 16.74 -16.04 9.28
N MET A 104 15.41 -16.07 9.45
CA MET A 104 14.54 -14.93 9.18
C MET A 104 14.83 -13.77 10.13
N VAL A 105 14.90 -14.04 11.44
CA VAL A 105 15.18 -13.01 12.46
C VAL A 105 16.49 -12.28 12.12
N ARG A 106 17.55 -13.04 11.82
CA ARG A 106 18.84 -12.48 11.44
C ARG A 106 18.74 -11.57 10.21
N ARG A 107 18.03 -12.01 9.17
CA ARG A 107 17.86 -11.22 7.92
C ARG A 107 17.09 -9.93 8.17
N VAL A 108 16.01 -9.99 8.94
CA VAL A 108 15.22 -8.80 9.27
C VAL A 108 16.06 -7.79 10.07
N ILE A 109 16.88 -8.24 11.02
CA ILE A 109 17.81 -7.36 11.77
C ILE A 109 18.86 -6.74 10.84
N ILE A 110 19.51 -7.56 9.99
CA ILE A 110 20.55 -7.11 9.05
C ILE A 110 20.02 -6.04 8.09
N VAL A 111 18.73 -6.08 7.75
CA VAL A 111 18.12 -5.10 6.85
C VAL A 111 17.60 -3.89 7.62
N ALA A 112 16.82 -4.09 8.70
CA ALA A 112 16.15 -3.01 9.39
C ALA A 112 17.09 -2.15 10.23
N ALA A 113 18.04 -2.73 10.97
CA ALA A 113 18.91 -1.95 11.85
C ALA A 113 19.79 -0.95 11.09
N PRO A 114 20.47 -1.33 9.99
CA PRO A 114 21.18 -0.36 9.16
C PRO A 114 20.27 0.69 8.53
N CYS A 115 19.00 0.37 8.22
CA CYS A 115 18.08 1.35 7.67
C CYS A 115 17.61 2.37 8.72
N VAL A 116 17.45 1.99 9.99
CA VAL A 116 17.20 2.97 11.07
C VAL A 116 18.38 3.92 11.20
N ILE A 117 19.61 3.39 11.23
CA ILE A 117 20.83 4.20 11.26
C ILE A 117 20.91 5.09 10.00
N GLY A 118 20.61 4.54 8.83
CA GLY A 118 20.59 5.26 7.55
C GLY A 118 19.59 6.41 7.52
N MET A 119 18.41 6.25 8.11
CA MET A 119 17.44 7.35 8.28
C MET A 119 18.01 8.45 9.19
N CYS A 120 18.63 8.10 10.32
CA CYS A 120 19.26 9.08 11.20
C CYS A 120 20.41 9.83 10.51
N VAL A 121 21.25 9.11 9.75
CA VAL A 121 22.31 9.71 8.93
C VAL A 121 21.72 10.62 7.85
N ALA A 122 20.63 10.21 7.20
CA ALA A 122 19.95 11.06 6.22
C ALA A 122 19.44 12.37 6.86
N TYR A 123 18.84 12.33 8.06
CA TYR A 123 18.45 13.55 8.78
C TYR A 123 19.65 14.43 9.12
N ALA A 124 20.76 13.84 9.55
CA ALA A 124 21.99 14.58 9.83
C ALA A 124 22.54 15.28 8.57
N ILE A 125 22.52 14.60 7.41
CA ILE A 125 22.95 15.18 6.13
C ILE A 125 22.01 16.29 5.66
N MET A 126 20.69 16.10 5.83
CA MET A 126 19.69 17.11 5.49
C MET A 126 19.79 18.35 6.40
N GLY A 127 20.26 18.17 7.64
CA GLY A 127 20.32 19.25 8.63
C GLY A 127 18.95 19.62 9.22
N PHE A 128 17.91 18.84 8.93
CA PHE A 128 16.57 19.04 9.49
C PHE A 128 15.80 17.71 9.59
N ILE A 129 14.75 17.72 10.43
CA ILE A 129 13.75 16.66 10.54
C ILE A 129 12.40 17.31 10.25
N PRO A 130 11.57 16.79 9.31
CA PRO A 130 10.33 17.45 8.89
C PRO A 130 9.40 17.88 10.03
N MET A 131 9.23 17.06 11.06
CA MET A 131 8.39 17.38 12.22
C MET A 131 8.88 18.59 13.04
N PHE A 132 10.19 18.88 13.04
CA PHE A 132 10.80 19.95 13.83
C PHE A 132 11.31 21.11 12.98
N ALA A 133 10.99 21.12 11.68
CA ALA A 133 11.38 22.19 10.78
C ALA A 133 10.52 23.44 11.03
N ALA A 134 11.06 24.63 10.70
CA ALA A 134 10.34 25.89 10.80
C ALA A 134 9.03 25.90 9.98
N ASP A 135 9.03 25.29 8.78
CA ASP A 135 7.84 24.96 8.02
C ASP A 135 7.75 23.43 7.81
N PRO A 136 6.96 22.72 8.64
CA PRO A 136 6.83 21.27 8.56
C PRO A 136 6.24 20.75 7.25
N PHE A 137 5.37 21.50 6.54
CA PHE A 137 4.77 21.02 5.29
C PHE A 137 5.77 21.09 4.15
N SER A 138 6.45 22.23 4.01
CA SER A 138 7.51 22.38 3.01
C SER A 138 8.63 21.38 3.25
N ALA A 139 9.01 21.15 4.52
CA ALA A 139 10.02 20.17 4.89
C ALA A 139 9.59 18.72 4.58
N LYS A 140 8.35 18.35 4.89
CA LYS A 140 7.78 17.03 4.56
C LYS A 140 7.80 16.75 3.06
N GLN A 141 7.54 17.78 2.26
CA GLN A 141 7.52 17.69 0.80
C GLN A 141 8.86 17.95 0.15
N PHE A 142 9.89 18.26 0.94
CA PHE A 142 11.24 18.59 0.49
C PHE A 142 11.29 19.74 -0.52
N LYS A 143 10.57 20.82 -0.20
CA LYS A 143 10.40 22.03 -1.05
C LYS A 143 11.13 23.25 -0.52
N GLY A 144 11.26 24.28 -1.37
CA GLY A 144 11.87 25.56 -1.01
C GLY A 144 13.27 25.39 -0.41
N ALA A 145 13.50 25.99 0.76
CA ALA A 145 14.77 25.88 1.49
C ALA A 145 15.17 24.45 1.89
N TYR A 146 14.22 23.50 1.90
CA TYR A 146 14.45 22.10 2.26
C TYR A 146 14.84 21.22 1.07
N ARG A 147 14.73 21.73 -0.17
CA ARG A 147 14.96 20.98 -1.41
C ARG A 147 16.42 20.52 -1.54
N ASP A 148 17.36 21.45 -1.56
CA ASP A 148 18.77 21.14 -1.80
C ASP A 148 19.41 20.26 -0.70
N PRO A 149 19.16 20.50 0.60
CA PRO A 149 19.66 19.60 1.63
C PRO A 149 19.07 18.19 1.51
N TYR A 150 17.79 18.08 1.14
CA TYR A 150 17.16 16.79 0.86
C TYR A 150 17.81 16.04 -0.31
N TYR A 151 18.10 16.72 -1.43
CA TYR A 151 18.70 16.07 -2.61
C TYR A 151 20.03 15.37 -2.30
N ARG A 152 20.82 15.89 -1.34
CA ARG A 152 22.08 15.29 -0.88
C ARG A 152 21.87 13.92 -0.20
N ALA A 153 20.71 13.72 0.44
CA ALA A 153 20.38 12.50 1.17
C ALA A 153 19.26 11.67 0.51
N ALA A 154 18.69 12.12 -0.61
CA ALA A 154 17.43 11.60 -1.17
C ALA A 154 17.44 10.09 -1.41
N TYR A 155 18.53 9.54 -1.98
CA TYR A 155 18.64 8.10 -2.24
C TYR A 155 18.65 7.28 -0.94
N LEU A 156 19.48 7.68 0.02
CA LEU A 156 19.58 7.01 1.32
C LEU A 156 18.24 7.08 2.07
N PHE A 157 17.66 8.27 2.15
CA PHE A 157 16.36 8.50 2.79
C PHE A 157 15.26 7.64 2.17
N ARG A 158 15.04 7.72 0.85
CA ARG A 158 13.97 6.96 0.17
C ARG A 158 14.16 5.45 0.25
N PHE A 159 15.42 4.99 0.13
CA PHE A 159 15.75 3.57 0.26
C PHE A 159 15.42 3.06 1.66
N CYS A 160 15.97 3.68 2.70
CA CYS A 160 15.75 3.27 4.08
C CYS A 160 14.27 3.41 4.48
N PHE A 161 13.61 4.49 4.07
CA PHE A 161 12.19 4.72 4.31
C PHE A 161 11.33 3.55 3.79
N SER A 162 11.51 3.18 2.53
CA SER A 162 10.71 2.13 1.87
C SER A 162 10.96 0.74 2.48
N VAL A 163 12.22 0.44 2.82
CA VAL A 163 12.60 -0.82 3.46
C VAL A 163 12.04 -0.93 4.88
N LEU A 164 12.12 0.15 5.68
CA LEU A 164 11.57 0.17 7.03
C LEU A 164 10.06 0.02 7.02
N GLN A 165 9.36 0.71 6.12
CA GLN A 165 7.91 0.60 5.96
C GLN A 165 7.47 -0.86 5.73
N ALA A 166 8.18 -1.59 4.86
CA ALA A 166 7.90 -3.01 4.61
C ALA A 166 8.30 -3.92 5.79
N SER A 167 9.31 -3.54 6.58
CA SER A 167 9.88 -4.37 7.64
C SER A 167 9.14 -4.29 8.98
N ILE A 168 8.49 -3.17 9.30
CA ILE A 168 7.73 -2.97 10.56
C ILE A 168 6.77 -4.12 10.89
N PRO A 169 5.84 -4.54 10.01
CA PRO A 169 4.90 -5.61 10.35
C PRO A 169 5.61 -6.93 10.68
N LEU A 170 6.73 -7.23 10.01
CA LEU A 170 7.53 -8.41 10.31
C LEU A 170 8.30 -8.29 11.63
N LEU A 171 8.92 -7.14 11.91
CA LEU A 171 9.61 -6.90 13.18
C LEU A 171 8.66 -7.08 14.37
N LEU A 172 7.46 -6.49 14.29
CA LEU A 172 6.43 -6.64 15.33
C LEU A 172 5.95 -8.09 15.43
N THR A 173 5.70 -8.76 14.30
CA THR A 173 5.29 -10.17 14.30
C THR A 173 6.36 -11.04 14.95
N ILE A 174 7.61 -10.97 14.52
CA ILE A 174 8.70 -11.79 15.08
C ILE A 174 8.93 -11.44 16.55
N GLY A 175 9.00 -10.15 16.89
CA GLY A 175 9.22 -9.66 18.25
C GLY A 175 8.15 -10.15 19.22
N TRP A 176 6.88 -10.10 18.81
CA TRP A 176 5.74 -10.60 19.59
C TRP A 176 5.81 -12.11 19.82
N TYR A 177 6.03 -12.91 18.77
CA TYR A 177 6.05 -14.38 18.88
C TYR A 177 7.30 -14.91 19.58
N ARG A 178 8.44 -14.27 19.41
CA ARG A 178 9.70 -14.65 20.06
C ARG A 178 9.88 -14.00 21.43
N ARG A 179 8.95 -13.13 21.85
CA ARG A 179 9.07 -12.30 23.07
C ARG A 179 10.42 -11.59 23.15
N SER A 180 10.92 -11.09 22.01
CA SER A 180 12.22 -10.43 21.92
C SER A 180 12.06 -8.92 22.11
N PRO A 181 12.43 -8.35 23.27
CA PRO A 181 12.30 -6.92 23.51
C PRO A 181 13.17 -6.10 22.55
N PHE A 182 14.31 -6.64 22.11
CA PHE A 182 15.17 -6.01 21.13
C PHE A 182 14.46 -5.77 19.78
N LEU A 183 13.74 -6.77 19.26
CA LEU A 183 13.00 -6.62 18.00
C LEU A 183 11.83 -5.65 18.12
N ILE A 184 11.16 -5.63 19.27
CA ILE A 184 10.10 -4.66 19.55
C ILE A 184 10.70 -3.25 19.63
N ALA A 185 11.82 -3.06 20.31
CA ALA A 185 12.54 -1.79 20.36
C ALA A 185 12.98 -1.32 18.97
N LEU A 186 13.49 -2.23 18.12
CA LEU A 186 13.85 -1.92 16.75
C LEU A 186 12.63 -1.55 15.88
N ALA A 187 11.48 -2.21 16.08
CA ALA A 187 10.23 -1.84 15.44
C ALA A 187 9.76 -0.45 15.86
N THR A 188 9.83 -0.14 17.16
CA THR A 188 9.49 1.17 17.71
C THR A 188 10.43 2.25 17.18
N ALA A 189 11.74 2.01 17.14
CA ALA A 189 12.70 2.93 16.55
C ALA A 189 12.39 3.18 15.07
N SER A 190 12.10 2.13 14.30
CA SER A 190 11.68 2.22 12.89
C SER A 190 10.39 3.06 12.75
N PHE A 191 9.40 2.83 13.60
CA PHE A 191 8.16 3.60 13.64
C PHE A 191 8.43 5.08 13.93
N VAL A 192 9.23 5.39 14.94
CA VAL A 192 9.56 6.77 15.33
C VAL A 192 10.28 7.52 14.20
N VAL A 193 11.32 6.91 13.59
CA VAL A 193 12.08 7.60 12.53
C VAL A 193 11.25 7.89 11.28
N LEU A 194 10.23 7.08 10.98
CA LEU A 194 9.29 7.35 9.88
C LEU A 194 8.18 8.33 10.31
N LEU A 195 7.73 8.28 11.57
CA LEU A 195 6.71 9.18 12.09
C LEU A 195 7.20 10.64 12.09
N ILE A 196 8.45 10.88 12.50
CA ILE A 196 9.05 12.22 12.49
C ILE A 196 9.31 12.76 11.07
N SER A 197 9.23 11.91 10.02
CA SER A 197 9.15 12.35 8.62
C SER A 197 7.77 12.92 8.25
N LEU A 198 6.81 12.93 9.19
CA LEU A 198 5.40 13.24 8.94
C LEU A 198 4.74 12.31 7.92
N ALA A 199 5.19 11.06 7.79
CA ALA A 199 4.63 10.08 6.85
C ALA A 199 3.59 9.14 7.51
N ARG A 200 2.57 9.73 8.15
CA ARG A 200 1.60 9.02 9.02
C ARG A 200 0.99 7.76 8.40
N GLY A 201 0.58 7.81 7.13
CA GLY A 201 -0.08 6.68 6.45
C GLY A 201 0.85 5.47 6.30
N ALA A 202 2.05 5.68 5.76
CA ALA A 202 3.06 4.63 5.59
C ALA A 202 3.44 3.98 6.92
N THR A 203 3.67 4.79 7.95
CA THR A 203 4.10 4.34 9.27
C THR A 203 3.00 3.57 10.00
N ALA A 204 1.78 4.09 10.06
CA ALA A 204 0.67 3.46 10.76
C ALA A 204 0.22 2.16 10.08
N THR A 205 0.28 2.09 8.75
CA THR A 205 -0.12 0.90 7.99
C THR A 205 0.65 -0.33 8.45
N GLY A 206 1.97 -0.24 8.73
CA GLY A 206 2.75 -1.37 9.21
C GLY A 206 2.26 -1.94 10.55
N VAL A 207 1.85 -1.07 11.48
CA VAL A 207 1.30 -1.46 12.78
C VAL A 207 -0.10 -2.06 12.62
N ILE A 208 -0.97 -1.41 11.84
CA ILE A 208 -2.33 -1.89 11.54
C ILE A 208 -2.27 -3.26 10.85
N PHE A 209 -1.29 -3.48 9.99
CA PHE A 209 -1.07 -4.75 9.32
C PHE A 209 -0.68 -5.86 10.30
N PHE A 210 0.23 -5.57 11.24
CA PHE A 210 0.59 -6.49 12.32
C PHE A 210 -0.63 -6.86 13.19
N LEU A 211 -1.44 -5.86 13.60
CA LEU A 211 -2.67 -6.11 14.34
C LEU A 211 -3.66 -6.96 13.54
N GLY A 212 -3.72 -6.75 12.22
CA GLY A 212 -4.48 -7.60 11.30
C GLY A 212 -4.01 -9.05 11.31
N ILE A 213 -2.70 -9.30 11.33
CA ILE A 213 -2.12 -10.66 11.42
C ILE A 213 -2.51 -11.33 12.74
N LEU A 214 -2.48 -10.60 13.85
CA LEU A 214 -2.93 -11.13 15.15
C LEU A 214 -4.43 -11.44 15.13
N ALA A 215 -5.26 -10.54 14.58
CA ALA A 215 -6.69 -10.72 14.47
C ALA A 215 -7.06 -11.87 13.52
N ALA A 216 -6.30 -12.08 12.45
CA ALA A 216 -6.53 -13.16 11.50
C ALA A 216 -6.34 -14.55 12.13
N GLN A 217 -5.56 -14.69 13.19
CA GLN A 217 -5.38 -15.97 13.88
C GLN A 217 -6.57 -16.33 14.76
N ASN A 218 -7.14 -15.34 15.44
CA ASN A 218 -8.23 -15.54 16.39
C ASN A 218 -9.56 -15.12 15.77
N ARG A 219 -10.46 -16.07 15.49
CA ARG A 219 -11.72 -15.80 14.77
C ARG A 219 -12.56 -14.67 15.38
N GLY A 220 -12.57 -14.56 16.72
CA GLY A 220 -13.31 -13.52 17.43
C GLY A 220 -12.71 -12.11 17.38
N TRP A 221 -11.44 -11.97 16.99
CA TRP A 221 -10.74 -10.67 16.95
C TRP A 221 -10.95 -9.91 15.66
N LEU A 222 -11.41 -10.57 14.59
CA LEU A 222 -11.65 -9.92 13.30
C LEU A 222 -12.64 -8.76 13.43
N LYS A 223 -13.76 -8.93 14.16
CA LYS A 223 -14.75 -7.85 14.33
C LYS A 223 -14.14 -6.59 14.94
N TRP A 224 -13.32 -6.76 15.98
CA TRP A 224 -12.64 -5.66 16.65
C TRP A 224 -11.60 -5.00 15.75
N TYR A 225 -10.91 -5.81 14.94
CA TYR A 225 -9.99 -5.30 13.93
C TYR A 225 -10.69 -4.45 12.87
N ILE A 226 -11.86 -4.86 12.38
CA ILE A 226 -12.65 -4.06 11.44
C ILE A 226 -13.10 -2.75 12.08
N VAL A 227 -13.61 -2.77 13.31
CA VAL A 227 -13.97 -1.53 14.04
C VAL A 227 -12.76 -0.62 14.20
N LEU A 228 -11.61 -1.18 14.61
CA LEU A 228 -10.35 -0.43 14.74
C LEU A 228 -9.98 0.26 13.41
N VAL A 229 -10.04 -0.48 12.29
CA VAL A 229 -9.69 0.06 10.97
C VAL A 229 -10.67 1.15 10.54
N ILE A 230 -11.97 0.99 10.78
CA ILE A 230 -12.97 2.02 10.45
C ILE A 230 -12.77 3.29 11.28
N VAL A 231 -12.30 3.19 12.52
CA VAL A 231 -12.10 4.35 13.42
C VAL A 231 -10.73 5.01 13.23
N ILE A 232 -9.67 4.24 12.99
CA ILE A 232 -8.30 4.77 12.96
C ILE A 232 -8.02 5.61 11.71
N PHE A 233 -8.68 5.32 10.58
CA PHE A 233 -8.49 6.08 9.34
C PHE A 233 -9.08 7.51 9.43
N PRO A 234 -10.33 7.72 9.91
CA PRO A 234 -10.86 9.05 10.19
C PRO A 234 -10.00 9.83 11.19
N PHE A 235 -9.56 9.18 12.28
CA PHE A 235 -8.64 9.81 13.23
C PHE A 235 -7.29 10.19 12.57
N GLY A 236 -6.77 9.30 11.73
CA GLY A 236 -5.57 9.54 10.94
C GLY A 236 -5.72 10.73 10.00
N SER A 237 -6.89 10.96 9.41
CA SER A 237 -7.19 12.13 8.58
C SER A 237 -7.04 13.43 9.37
N VAL A 238 -7.68 13.54 10.53
CA VAL A 238 -7.66 14.74 11.39
C VAL A 238 -6.39 14.89 12.23
N PHE A 239 -5.46 13.95 12.15
CA PHE A 239 -4.27 13.92 13.01
C PHE A 239 -3.42 15.21 12.98
N TYR A 240 -3.23 15.83 11.81
CA TYR A 240 -2.44 17.07 11.74
C TYR A 240 -3.16 18.25 12.36
N TYR A 241 -4.49 18.31 12.27
CA TYR A 241 -5.26 19.31 12.98
C TYR A 241 -5.03 19.20 14.49
N VAL A 242 -5.18 17.99 15.05
CA VAL A 242 -4.94 17.72 16.48
C VAL A 242 -3.50 18.07 16.88
N LEU A 243 -2.52 17.65 16.08
CA LEU A 243 -1.11 17.96 16.33
C LEU A 243 -0.85 19.47 16.28
N GLY A 244 -1.47 20.19 15.35
CA GLY A 244 -1.37 21.64 15.23
C GLY A 244 -2.01 22.39 16.39
N GLN A 245 -3.04 21.82 17.03
CA GLN A 245 -3.59 22.37 18.27
C GLN A 245 -2.64 22.16 19.45
N ILE A 246 -2.07 20.95 19.59
CA ILE A 246 -1.17 20.62 20.71
C ILE A 246 0.16 21.37 20.63
N LEU A 247 0.72 21.52 19.43
CA LEU A 247 2.00 22.19 19.20
C LEU A 247 1.84 23.69 18.88
N GLU A 248 0.62 24.20 18.85
CA GLU A 248 0.28 25.59 18.48
C GLU A 248 0.76 26.03 17.09
N VAL A 249 1.08 25.08 16.20
CA VAL A 249 1.56 25.37 14.83
C VAL A 249 0.37 25.68 13.93
N GLN A 250 0.19 26.97 13.59
CA GLN A 250 -0.91 27.43 12.72
C GLN A 250 -0.89 26.78 11.33
N ALA A 251 0.31 26.53 10.77
CA ALA A 251 0.43 25.87 9.47
C ALA A 251 -0.30 24.52 9.43
N LEU A 252 -0.21 23.71 10.49
CA LEU A 252 -0.88 22.38 10.58
C LEU A 252 -2.41 22.46 10.60
N ARG A 253 -2.96 23.63 10.91
CA ARG A 253 -4.41 23.88 11.05
C ARG A 253 -5.01 24.53 9.81
N SER A 254 -4.24 25.32 9.06
CA SER A 254 -4.75 26.15 7.95
C SER A 254 -5.40 25.36 6.80
N GLY A 255 -5.03 24.09 6.62
CA GLY A 255 -5.65 23.21 5.62
C GLY A 255 -7.00 22.63 6.02
N TYR A 256 -7.46 22.82 7.26
CA TYR A 256 -8.74 22.31 7.74
C TYR A 256 -9.76 23.44 7.78
N VAL A 257 -10.69 23.43 6.82
CA VAL A 257 -11.79 24.40 6.73
C VAL A 257 -13.09 23.64 6.91
N GLY A 258 -13.92 24.07 7.85
CA GLY A 258 -15.20 23.45 8.13
C GLY A 258 -15.73 23.73 9.53
N GLU A 259 -17.04 23.53 9.71
CA GLU A 259 -17.73 23.64 10.99
C GLU A 259 -17.93 22.24 11.62
N ASP A 260 -18.02 21.20 10.78
CA ASP A 260 -18.34 19.84 11.20
C ASP A 260 -17.16 18.86 11.10
N PHE A 261 -17.23 17.79 11.90
CA PHE A 261 -16.22 16.74 11.92
C PHE A 261 -16.05 16.01 10.57
N SER A 262 -17.13 15.88 9.78
CA SER A 262 -17.09 15.29 8.43
C SER A 262 -16.23 16.13 7.48
N GLN A 263 -16.34 17.47 7.55
CA GLN A 263 -15.55 18.40 6.75
C GLN A 263 -14.07 18.35 7.14
N PHE A 264 -13.76 18.19 8.43
CA PHE A 264 -12.37 18.00 8.87
C PHE A 264 -11.78 16.68 8.36
N ILE A 265 -12.58 15.61 8.34
CA ILE A 265 -12.16 14.34 7.76
C ILE A 265 -11.92 14.50 6.25
N ALA A 266 -12.82 15.18 5.54
CA ALA A 266 -12.69 15.42 4.11
C ALA A 266 -11.46 16.28 3.79
N ALA A 267 -11.18 17.33 4.58
CA ALA A 267 -9.99 18.16 4.42
C ALA A 267 -8.69 17.38 4.65
N GLY A 268 -8.68 16.42 5.58
CA GLY A 268 -7.50 15.58 5.83
C GLY A 268 -7.34 14.40 4.85
N ALA A 269 -8.36 14.12 4.02
CA ALA A 269 -8.37 13.11 2.96
C ALA A 269 -9.16 13.61 1.72
N PRO A 270 -8.66 14.64 1.00
CA PRO A 270 -9.39 15.34 -0.05
C PRO A 270 -9.45 14.58 -1.38
N ASP A 271 -9.43 13.25 -1.35
CA ASP A 271 -9.22 12.39 -2.53
C ASP A 271 -10.27 12.61 -3.62
N ILE A 272 -11.57 12.75 -3.28
CA ILE A 272 -12.63 13.04 -4.27
C ILE A 272 -12.45 14.43 -4.89
N MET A 273 -12.21 15.45 -4.06
CA MET A 273 -12.07 16.84 -4.55
C MET A 273 -10.84 16.97 -5.46
N ASP A 274 -9.72 16.38 -5.05
CA ASP A 274 -8.48 16.34 -5.84
C ASP A 274 -8.71 15.67 -7.20
N GLN A 275 -9.40 14.53 -7.22
CA GLN A 275 -9.75 13.81 -8.45
C GLN A 275 -10.69 14.62 -9.36
N LEU A 276 -11.73 15.26 -8.80
CA LEU A 276 -12.65 16.10 -9.55
C LEU A 276 -11.96 17.33 -10.15
N ASN A 277 -11.13 18.00 -9.38
CA ASN A 277 -10.35 19.16 -9.84
C ASN A 277 -9.38 18.77 -10.95
N TRP A 278 -8.68 17.65 -10.78
CA TRP A 278 -7.81 17.11 -11.81
C TRP A 278 -8.58 16.79 -13.09
N LEU A 279 -9.72 16.08 -12.99
CA LEU A 279 -10.51 15.71 -14.17
C LEU A 279 -11.07 16.95 -14.86
N HIS A 280 -11.50 17.95 -14.10
CA HIS A 280 -12.04 19.20 -14.62
C HIS A 280 -11.04 19.88 -15.56
N GLY A 281 -9.83 20.15 -15.10
CA GLY A 281 -8.85 20.82 -15.96
C GLY A 281 -8.16 19.87 -16.95
N PHE A 282 -8.10 18.55 -16.70
CA PHE A 282 -7.63 17.58 -17.70
C PHE A 282 -8.51 17.59 -18.96
N VAL A 283 -9.83 17.64 -18.80
CA VAL A 283 -10.79 17.67 -19.92
C VAL A 283 -10.71 18.97 -20.73
N GLN A 284 -10.24 20.08 -20.13
CA GLN A 284 -10.10 21.35 -20.82
C GLN A 284 -8.91 21.42 -21.78
N GLY A 285 -7.85 20.63 -21.55
CA GLY A 285 -6.62 20.68 -22.35
C GLY A 285 -6.21 19.38 -23.04
N GLU A 286 -6.97 18.29 -22.88
CA GLU A 286 -6.77 16.98 -23.53
C GLU A 286 -5.32 16.42 -23.47
N TYR A 287 -4.68 16.51 -22.31
CA TYR A 287 -3.27 16.13 -22.14
C TYR A 287 -3.05 14.62 -21.97
N PHE A 288 -3.54 13.79 -22.89
CA PHE A 288 -3.35 12.34 -22.81
C PHE A 288 -1.86 11.96 -22.66
N SER A 289 -1.56 11.11 -21.68
CA SER A 289 -0.19 10.68 -21.43
C SER A 289 0.31 9.60 -22.39
N MET A 290 -0.62 8.95 -23.12
CA MET A 290 -0.31 7.93 -24.12
C MET A 290 0.62 6.82 -23.59
N GLY A 291 0.44 6.42 -22.33
CA GLY A 291 1.25 5.39 -21.69
C GLY A 291 2.56 5.88 -21.04
N ARG A 292 2.96 7.15 -21.22
CA ARG A 292 4.23 7.68 -20.67
C ARG A 292 4.25 7.62 -19.15
N THR A 293 3.11 7.84 -18.50
CA THR A 293 2.99 7.79 -17.04
C THR A 293 3.13 6.38 -16.46
N VAL A 294 2.90 5.33 -17.26
CA VAL A 294 3.05 3.93 -16.83
C VAL A 294 4.49 3.65 -16.36
N PHE A 295 5.47 4.12 -17.13
CA PHE A 295 6.89 3.92 -16.84
C PHE A 295 7.56 5.15 -16.23
N GLY A 296 6.94 6.33 -16.29
CA GLY A 296 7.55 7.58 -15.85
C GLY A 296 7.97 7.59 -14.38
N GLY A 297 7.30 6.84 -13.50
CA GLY A 297 7.70 6.73 -12.09
C GLY A 297 8.91 5.81 -11.84
N LEU A 298 9.40 5.11 -12.86
CA LEU A 298 10.70 4.43 -12.82
C LEU A 298 11.87 5.40 -13.05
N VAL A 299 11.60 6.58 -13.61
CA VAL A 299 12.61 7.62 -13.80
C VAL A 299 12.72 8.44 -12.51
N PRO A 300 13.94 8.60 -11.96
CA PRO A 300 14.13 9.33 -10.71
C PRO A 300 13.85 10.83 -10.88
N SER A 301 13.77 11.53 -9.73
CA SER A 301 13.61 13.00 -9.66
C SER A 301 12.27 13.49 -10.22
N ASN A 302 12.20 14.77 -10.60
CA ASN A 302 10.98 15.45 -11.06
C ASN A 302 10.75 15.22 -12.56
N TYR A 303 10.84 13.96 -13.01
CA TYR A 303 10.53 13.64 -14.41
C TYR A 303 9.07 14.00 -14.72
N ALA A 304 8.83 14.75 -15.80
CA ALA A 304 7.52 15.32 -16.11
C ALA A 304 6.40 14.27 -16.22
N TRP A 305 6.73 13.06 -16.66
CA TRP A 305 5.78 11.95 -16.79
C TRP A 305 5.75 11.02 -15.57
N ASN A 306 6.45 11.33 -14.48
CA ASN A 306 6.25 10.61 -13.23
C ASN A 306 4.79 10.82 -12.78
N PRO A 307 4.02 9.76 -12.47
CA PRO A 307 2.62 9.88 -12.07
C PRO A 307 2.34 10.94 -10.99
N GLN A 308 3.22 11.04 -9.99
CA GLN A 308 3.07 12.01 -8.90
C GLN A 308 3.35 13.45 -9.33
N VAL A 309 4.20 13.63 -10.34
CA VAL A 309 4.53 14.94 -10.92
C VAL A 309 3.44 15.37 -11.89
N TRP A 310 3.10 14.48 -12.82
CA TRP A 310 2.16 14.73 -13.90
C TRP A 310 0.76 15.08 -13.40
N THR A 311 0.30 14.44 -12.31
CA THR A 311 -0.99 14.77 -11.69
C THR A 311 -1.04 16.15 -11.06
N LEU A 312 0.11 16.80 -10.86
CA LEU A 312 0.19 18.17 -10.32
C LEU A 312 0.39 19.21 -11.42
N THR A 313 0.94 18.81 -12.56
CA THR A 313 1.24 19.69 -13.69
C THR A 313 0.33 19.45 -14.89
N TYR A 314 -0.84 18.83 -14.67
CA TYR A 314 -1.74 18.46 -15.77
C TYR A 314 -2.28 19.67 -16.55
N ASN A 315 -2.28 20.86 -15.96
CA ASN A 315 -2.66 22.13 -16.59
C ASN A 315 -1.46 22.94 -17.14
N ASP A 316 -0.23 22.53 -16.80
CA ASP A 316 1.01 23.17 -17.23
C ASP A 316 2.16 22.13 -17.24
N VAL A 317 2.12 21.22 -18.23
CA VAL A 317 3.04 20.08 -18.28
C VAL A 317 4.47 20.57 -18.49
N GLY A 318 5.27 20.56 -17.42
CA GLY A 318 6.64 21.11 -17.41
C GLY A 318 6.79 22.36 -16.53
N GLY A 319 5.70 22.86 -15.96
CA GLY A 319 5.69 23.92 -14.95
C GLY A 319 6.50 23.56 -13.70
N ASP A 320 6.89 24.58 -12.93
CA ASP A 320 7.76 24.39 -11.78
C ASP A 320 7.01 23.71 -10.61
N ILE A 321 7.25 22.42 -10.44
CA ILE A 321 6.69 21.59 -9.36
C ILE A 321 7.28 21.98 -7.98
N SER A 322 8.35 22.79 -7.96
CA SER A 322 9.03 23.17 -6.73
C SER A 322 8.13 23.97 -5.78
N GLU A 323 7.10 24.63 -6.32
CA GLU A 323 6.14 25.40 -5.55
C GLU A 323 4.98 24.52 -5.03
N LEU A 324 4.53 23.50 -5.79
CA LEU A 324 3.55 22.44 -5.42
C LEU A 324 2.50 22.88 -4.38
N VAL A 325 1.88 22.12 -3.48
CA VAL A 325 2.29 21.73 -2.11
C VAL A 325 1.61 20.38 -1.89
N THR A 326 1.85 19.41 -2.77
CA THR A 326 1.28 18.06 -2.61
C THR A 326 2.29 16.99 -3.08
N GLY A 327 2.05 15.73 -2.69
CA GLY A 327 2.86 14.55 -3.04
C GLY A 327 2.37 13.79 -4.28
N GLY A 328 1.55 14.43 -5.11
CA GLY A 328 0.81 13.81 -6.22
C GLY A 328 -0.61 13.42 -5.82
N LEU A 329 -1.50 13.36 -6.81
CA LEU A 329 -2.91 13.01 -6.60
C LEU A 329 -3.09 11.49 -6.66
N ARG A 330 -3.98 10.96 -5.81
CA ARG A 330 -4.34 9.54 -5.81
C ARG A 330 -5.50 9.31 -6.76
N LEU A 331 -5.21 9.28 -8.06
CA LEU A 331 -6.20 8.91 -9.06
C LEU A 331 -6.54 7.42 -8.99
N THR A 332 -7.78 7.11 -9.32
CA THR A 332 -8.29 5.74 -9.44
C THR A 332 -7.69 5.02 -10.65
N THR A 333 -7.81 3.69 -10.67
CA THR A 333 -7.34 2.89 -11.82
C THR A 333 -8.08 3.28 -13.11
N ALA A 334 -9.36 3.63 -13.00
CA ALA A 334 -10.18 4.09 -14.11
C ALA A 334 -9.71 5.42 -14.69
N GLU A 335 -9.39 6.39 -13.83
CA GLU A 335 -8.88 7.71 -14.23
C GLU A 335 -7.49 7.61 -14.87
N TRP A 336 -6.60 6.78 -14.32
CA TRP A 336 -5.35 6.44 -15.00
C TRP A 336 -5.59 5.79 -16.35
N GLY A 337 -6.61 4.93 -16.45
CA GLY A 337 -7.13 4.41 -17.71
C GLY A 337 -7.43 5.51 -18.71
N TYR A 338 -8.29 6.45 -18.30
CA TYR A 338 -8.71 7.57 -19.13
C TYR A 338 -7.53 8.47 -19.54
N ALA A 339 -6.66 8.83 -18.60
CA ALA A 339 -5.50 9.68 -18.84
C ALA A 339 -4.53 9.09 -19.87
N ASN A 340 -4.36 7.76 -19.90
CA ASN A 340 -3.43 7.12 -20.82
C ASN A 340 -4.05 6.87 -22.20
N PHE A 341 -5.30 6.37 -22.27
CA PHE A 341 -5.88 5.84 -23.51
C PHE A 341 -7.38 6.15 -23.68
N GLY A 342 -7.89 7.19 -23.02
CA GLY A 342 -9.31 7.56 -23.05
C GLY A 342 -10.24 6.42 -22.61
N TRP A 343 -11.40 6.33 -23.24
CA TRP A 343 -12.41 5.31 -22.91
C TRP A 343 -11.92 3.87 -23.05
N LEU A 344 -11.01 3.60 -23.99
CA LEU A 344 -10.40 2.27 -24.11
C LEU A 344 -9.59 1.93 -22.85
N GLY A 345 -8.84 2.90 -22.32
CA GLY A 345 -8.07 2.74 -21.09
C GLY A 345 -8.93 2.57 -19.84
N VAL A 346 -10.09 3.25 -19.77
CA VAL A 346 -11.08 3.08 -18.66
C VAL A 346 -11.53 1.63 -18.50
N ILE A 347 -11.58 0.86 -19.59
CA ILE A 347 -11.93 -0.56 -19.55
C ILE A 347 -10.67 -1.42 -19.39
N LEU A 348 -9.69 -1.25 -20.28
CA LEU A 348 -8.54 -2.16 -20.37
C LEU A 348 -7.65 -2.13 -19.13
N ILE A 349 -7.34 -0.95 -18.58
CA ILE A 349 -6.39 -0.86 -17.46
C ILE A 349 -7.00 -1.48 -16.18
N PRO A 350 -8.22 -1.12 -15.75
CA PRO A 350 -8.86 -1.79 -14.62
C PRO A 350 -9.09 -3.28 -14.86
N LEU A 351 -9.48 -3.71 -16.06
CA LEU A 351 -9.66 -5.14 -16.38
C LEU A 351 -8.37 -5.93 -16.18
N LEU A 352 -7.26 -5.48 -16.76
CA LEU A 352 -5.96 -6.17 -16.65
C LEU A 352 -5.40 -6.14 -15.23
N SER A 353 -5.52 -5.00 -14.54
CA SER A 353 -5.15 -4.87 -13.13
C SER A 353 -5.96 -5.84 -12.25
N GLY A 354 -7.27 -5.92 -12.50
CA GLY A 354 -8.18 -6.84 -11.84
C GLY A 354 -7.80 -8.29 -12.10
N MET A 355 -7.50 -8.67 -13.34
CA MET A 355 -7.04 -10.02 -13.69
C MET A 355 -5.78 -10.43 -12.94
N ALA A 356 -4.78 -9.56 -12.88
CA ALA A 356 -3.56 -9.80 -12.12
C ALA A 356 -3.87 -9.97 -10.63
N ASN A 357 -4.70 -9.08 -10.06
CA ASN A 357 -5.07 -9.12 -8.65
C ASN A 357 -5.83 -10.40 -8.29
N GLY A 358 -6.88 -10.74 -9.05
CA GLY A 358 -7.67 -11.96 -8.87
C GLY A 358 -6.83 -13.23 -8.94
N ALA A 359 -5.87 -13.29 -9.88
CA ALA A 359 -4.97 -14.43 -10.01
C ALA A 359 -4.02 -14.58 -8.82
N ILE A 360 -3.47 -13.47 -8.30
CA ILE A 360 -2.60 -13.47 -7.12
C ILE A 360 -3.39 -13.84 -5.85
N LEU A 361 -4.59 -13.26 -5.69
CA LEU A 361 -5.48 -13.51 -4.55
C LEU A 361 -5.91 -14.97 -4.44
N GLU A 362 -6.23 -15.63 -5.56
CA GLU A 362 -6.59 -17.05 -5.55
C GLU A 362 -5.43 -17.93 -5.06
N LYS A 363 -4.20 -17.60 -5.45
CA LYS A 363 -3.00 -18.29 -4.96
C LYS A 363 -2.77 -18.05 -3.47
N LEU A 364 -2.92 -16.82 -2.99
CA LEU A 364 -2.77 -16.48 -1.57
C LEU A 364 -3.83 -17.15 -0.71
N LYS A 365 -5.09 -17.16 -1.17
CA LYS A 365 -6.22 -17.81 -0.51
C LYS A 365 -5.96 -19.29 -0.26
N ALA A 366 -5.36 -19.98 -1.22
CA ALA A 366 -5.01 -21.40 -1.08
C ALA A 366 -3.74 -21.63 -0.23
N LEU A 367 -2.77 -20.70 -0.30
CA LEU A 367 -1.48 -20.81 0.38
C LEU A 367 -1.57 -20.50 1.89
N LEU A 368 -2.17 -19.36 2.26
CA LEU A 368 -2.11 -18.81 3.62
C LEU A 368 -2.62 -19.74 4.73
N PRO A 369 -3.71 -20.50 4.57
CA PRO A 369 -4.17 -21.43 5.60
C PRO A 369 -3.18 -22.53 5.98
N ARG A 370 -2.19 -22.81 5.11
CA ARG A 370 -1.18 -23.86 5.29
C ARG A 370 0.12 -23.33 5.89
N LEU A 371 0.27 -22.02 5.98
CA LEU A 371 1.48 -21.36 6.45
C LEU A 371 1.41 -21.13 7.96
N SER A 372 2.57 -21.22 8.61
CA SER A 372 2.73 -20.65 9.94
C SER A 372 2.49 -19.14 9.91
N VAL A 373 2.19 -18.55 11.06
CA VAL A 373 1.96 -17.09 11.20
C VAL A 373 3.07 -16.26 10.56
N LEU A 374 4.33 -16.63 10.83
CA LEU A 374 5.46 -15.87 10.31
C LEU A 374 5.57 -15.99 8.79
N GLN A 375 5.35 -17.19 8.24
CA GLN A 375 5.31 -17.40 6.79
C GLN A 375 4.13 -16.65 6.15
N ALA A 376 2.97 -16.63 6.80
CA ALA A 376 1.81 -15.88 6.36
C ALA A 376 2.07 -14.37 6.34
N ALA A 377 2.75 -13.84 7.38
CA ALA A 377 3.16 -12.44 7.44
C ALA A 377 4.09 -12.06 6.27
N VAL A 378 5.06 -12.92 5.95
CA VAL A 378 5.99 -12.68 4.83
C VAL A 378 5.28 -12.82 3.49
N ALA A 379 4.42 -13.82 3.31
CA ALA A 379 3.63 -13.99 2.09
C ALA A 379 2.72 -12.77 1.84
N LEU A 380 2.09 -12.26 2.89
CA LEU A 380 1.28 -11.05 2.85
C LEU A 380 2.12 -9.80 2.56
N MET A 381 3.33 -9.69 3.11
CA MET A 381 4.26 -8.60 2.79
C MET A 381 4.70 -8.64 1.31
N ILE A 382 5.01 -9.83 0.76
CA ILE A 382 5.32 -9.99 -0.67
C ILE A 382 4.11 -9.56 -1.51
N TYR A 383 2.90 -9.93 -1.11
CA TYR A 383 1.69 -9.47 -1.79
C TYR A 383 1.55 -7.95 -1.75
N THR A 384 1.71 -7.31 -0.59
CA THR A 384 1.58 -5.84 -0.47
C THR A 384 2.70 -5.05 -1.14
N THR A 385 3.82 -5.70 -1.47
CA THR A 385 4.95 -5.09 -2.17
C THR A 385 4.96 -5.49 -3.65
N LEU A 386 5.48 -6.67 -3.97
CA LEU A 386 5.58 -7.18 -5.34
C LEU A 386 4.20 -7.42 -5.98
N GLY A 387 3.25 -7.99 -5.24
CA GLY A 387 1.90 -8.24 -5.76
C GLY A 387 1.20 -6.95 -6.17
N GLN A 388 1.19 -5.95 -5.28
CA GLN A 388 0.62 -4.63 -5.58
C GLN A 388 1.39 -3.88 -6.68
N PHE A 389 2.71 -4.03 -6.77
CA PHE A 389 3.50 -3.48 -7.89
C PHE A 389 3.04 -4.05 -9.25
N ILE A 390 2.73 -5.35 -9.32
CA ILE A 390 2.18 -5.99 -10.54
C ILE A 390 0.74 -5.53 -10.80
N VAL A 391 -0.09 -5.41 -9.76
CA VAL A 391 -1.48 -4.97 -9.89
C VAL A 391 -1.56 -3.51 -10.33
N GLN A 392 -0.69 -2.66 -9.80
CA GLN A 392 -0.59 -1.22 -10.08
C GLN A 392 0.44 -0.93 -11.17
N TRP A 393 0.55 -1.80 -12.18
CA TRP A 393 1.52 -1.67 -13.27
C TRP A 393 1.37 -0.37 -14.06
N TYR A 394 0.22 0.29 -13.99
CA TYR A 394 -0.07 1.56 -14.65
C TYR A 394 0.50 2.80 -13.92
N THR A 395 1.07 2.62 -12.71
CA THR A 395 1.76 3.65 -11.92
C THR A 395 3.02 3.09 -11.27
N LEU A 396 3.94 2.56 -12.09
CA LEU A 396 5.18 1.99 -11.55
C LEU A 396 6.03 3.05 -10.85
N SER A 397 6.66 2.68 -9.73
CA SER A 397 7.55 3.55 -8.98
C SER A 397 8.88 2.87 -8.66
N ILE A 398 10.00 3.54 -8.96
CA ILE A 398 11.34 3.09 -8.57
C ILE A 398 11.48 2.95 -7.05
N HIS A 399 10.67 3.69 -6.28
CA HIS A 399 10.68 3.66 -4.82
C HIS A 399 10.07 2.38 -4.23
N ALA A 400 9.34 1.59 -5.02
CA ALA A 400 8.86 0.28 -4.59
C ALA A 400 9.96 -0.79 -4.61
N LEU A 401 11.01 -0.62 -5.43
CA LEU A 401 12.04 -1.64 -5.65
C LEU A 401 12.82 -2.03 -4.37
N PRO A 402 13.24 -1.09 -3.49
CA PRO A 402 13.88 -1.45 -2.23
C PRO A 402 13.01 -2.33 -1.33
N ALA A 403 11.72 -2.01 -1.22
CA ALA A 403 10.77 -2.78 -0.44
C ALA A 403 10.55 -4.19 -1.03
N ILE A 404 10.47 -4.30 -2.36
CA ILE A 404 10.37 -5.59 -3.06
C ILE A 404 11.63 -6.43 -2.82
N ALA A 405 12.81 -5.84 -2.96
CA ALA A 405 14.08 -6.53 -2.74
C ALA A 405 14.20 -7.06 -1.30
N ALA A 406 13.83 -6.25 -0.30
CA ALA A 406 13.76 -6.67 1.10
C ALA A 406 12.76 -7.82 1.30
N ALA A 407 11.56 -7.71 0.72
CA ALA A 407 10.54 -8.74 0.83
C ALA A 407 10.98 -10.09 0.26
N LEU A 408 11.62 -10.09 -0.90
CA LEU A 408 12.19 -11.29 -1.53
C LEU A 408 13.37 -11.86 -0.72
N TYR A 409 14.23 -10.99 -0.19
CA TYR A 409 15.34 -11.41 0.68
C TYR A 409 14.85 -12.10 1.96
N PHE A 410 13.77 -11.59 2.56
CA PHE A 410 13.12 -12.23 3.69
C PHE A 410 12.50 -13.58 3.31
N TRP A 411 11.76 -13.65 2.19
CA TRP A 411 11.19 -14.91 1.69
C TRP A 411 12.24 -16.02 1.53
N TRP A 412 13.41 -15.67 1.02
CA TRP A 412 14.50 -16.62 0.78
C TRP A 412 15.08 -17.23 2.07
N ALA A 413 14.67 -16.78 3.27
CA ALA A 413 15.05 -17.43 4.52
C ALA A 413 14.37 -18.79 4.69
N PHE A 414 13.22 -19.00 4.05
CA PHE A 414 12.50 -20.26 4.06
C PHE A 414 13.11 -21.19 3.00
N LYS A 415 14.23 -21.83 3.36
CA LYS A 415 14.79 -22.89 2.51
C LYS A 415 13.79 -24.04 2.40
N PRO A 416 13.61 -24.63 1.19
CA PRO A 416 12.99 -25.93 1.05
C PRO A 416 13.66 -26.92 2.02
N ILE A 417 12.88 -27.61 2.85
CA ILE A 417 13.40 -28.86 3.43
C ILE A 417 13.58 -29.78 2.22
N LYS A 418 14.83 -30.06 1.82
CA LYS A 418 15.11 -31.21 0.96
C LYS A 418 14.50 -32.39 1.70
N GLN A 419 13.47 -33.01 1.12
CA GLN A 419 12.97 -34.27 1.65
C GLN A 419 14.19 -35.17 1.70
N ALA A 420 14.67 -35.48 2.90
CA ALA A 420 15.73 -36.46 3.05
C ALA A 420 15.17 -37.70 2.38
N GLU A 421 15.83 -38.15 1.32
CA GLU A 421 15.55 -39.45 0.71
C GLU A 421 15.54 -40.45 1.87
N VAL A 422 14.36 -40.95 2.20
CA VAL A 422 14.25 -42.03 3.18
C VAL A 422 15.09 -43.15 2.59
N PRO A 423 16.18 -43.61 3.24
CA PRO A 423 17.03 -44.62 2.65
C PRO A 423 16.18 -45.86 2.39
N THR A 424 15.91 -46.13 1.11
CA THR A 424 15.12 -47.27 0.64
C THR A 424 15.74 -48.61 1.05
N ASP A 425 17.02 -48.60 1.45
CA ASP A 425 17.78 -49.76 1.86
C ASP A 425 17.37 -50.38 3.21
N ARG A 426 16.48 -49.76 4.00
CA ARG A 426 15.99 -50.35 5.26
C ARG A 426 14.67 -51.13 5.15
N LEU A 427 14.05 -51.17 3.97
CA LEU A 427 12.81 -51.94 3.75
C LEU A 427 13.05 -53.33 3.16
N SER A 428 14.21 -53.59 2.53
CA SER A 428 14.54 -54.91 1.96
C SER A 428 15.08 -55.92 2.99
N SER A 429 15.61 -55.49 4.13
CA SER A 429 16.20 -56.39 5.14
C SER A 429 15.21 -56.90 6.21
N ARG A 430 13.95 -56.44 6.19
CA ARG A 430 12.91 -56.88 7.16
C ARG A 430 11.92 -57.93 6.62
N MET A 431 12.02 -58.35 5.36
CA MET A 431 11.13 -59.37 4.78
C MET A 431 11.74 -60.77 4.63
N SER A 432 12.99 -61.03 5.06
CA SER A 432 13.61 -62.36 4.97
C SER A 432 13.64 -63.15 6.30
N GLY A 433 12.93 -62.68 7.33
CA GLY A 433 12.76 -63.43 8.60
C GLY A 433 11.74 -64.55 8.46
N THR A 434 12.21 -65.69 7.94
CA THR A 434 11.51 -66.98 7.95
C THR A 434 11.30 -67.46 9.38
N HIS A 435 10.04 -67.71 9.76
CA HIS A 435 9.69 -68.52 10.94
C HIS A 435 9.55 -69.98 10.51
N PRO A 436 10.37 -70.92 11.00
CA PRO A 436 10.10 -72.35 10.88
C PRO A 436 9.09 -72.78 11.95
N VAL A 437 8.15 -73.63 11.54
CA VAL A 437 7.31 -74.49 12.40
C VAL A 437 7.99 -75.83 12.54
#